data_AF-A0A350LXI0-F1
#
_entry.id   AF-A0A350LXI0-F1
#
_cell.length_a   1.000
_cell.length_b   1.000
_cell.length_c   1.000
_cell.angle_alpha   90.00
_cell.angle_beta   90.00
_cell.angle_gamma   90.00
#
_symmetry.space_group_name_H-M   'P 1'
#
loop_
_entity.id
_entity.type
_entity.pdbx_description
1 polymer ?
#
loop_
_entity_poly.entity_id
_entity_poly.type
_entity_poly.pdbx_seq_one_letter_code
_entity_poly.pdbx_strand_id
1 'polypeptide(L)'
;KGHSQGEYIFDHAWAHAYERAGGRYYPKAQIAVPFTPVTGRRLLTRPGNEDDGRAALLQGATALAAQNRLSSLHVTFCTDDEEAAGERAGLLARQTQQYHWHNRGYRDFGDFLGHLSSRKRKAIRKERARAQAFGGELVSLTGDDIRPAHWQAMWDFYQDTGARKWGIPYLTRAFFDLAQDRLRDDVLLVLALRGGRPVAGAMNLIGRSALFGRYWGCAEDHPCLHFELCYYRAMDFAIEHGLQRVEAGAQGEHKLARGYLPRATHSLHWLRDPGFAEAVAQYLDAERAAVEEEIEILTGFGPFRKTSMEDHE
;
A
#
# COMPACT_ATOMS: atom_id res chain seq x y z
N LYS A 1 17.35 10.02 8.42
CA LYS A 1 16.37 9.57 9.44
C LYS A 1 17.06 8.87 10.59
N GLY A 2 16.60 9.09 11.83
CA GLY A 2 17.10 8.43 13.05
C GLY A 2 16.31 7.19 13.48
N HIS A 3 15.33 6.74 12.68
CA HIS A 3 14.48 5.59 12.90
C HIS A 3 13.87 5.12 11.56
N SER A 4 13.34 3.89 11.50
CA SER A 4 12.66 3.34 10.30
C SER A 4 11.14 3.52 10.26
N GLN A 5 10.52 4.14 11.27
CA GLN A 5 9.07 4.34 11.30
C GLN A 5 8.55 5.10 10.06
N GLY A 6 7.43 4.62 9.51
CA GLY A 6 6.73 5.23 8.37
C GLY A 6 7.30 4.88 6.99
N GLU A 7 8.28 3.99 6.90
CA GLU A 7 8.92 3.59 5.64
C GLU A 7 8.25 2.39 4.97
N TYR A 8 7.56 1.54 5.76
CA TYR A 8 6.80 0.36 5.31
C TYR A 8 7.58 -0.69 4.51
N ILE A 9 8.88 -0.51 4.36
CA ILE A 9 9.87 -1.55 4.06
C ILE A 9 10.69 -1.70 5.33
N PHE A 10 10.42 -2.76 6.09
CA PHE A 10 10.97 -2.90 7.44
C PHE A 10 12.41 -3.43 7.38
N ASP A 11 13.35 -2.64 7.87
CA ASP A 11 14.78 -2.98 7.99
C ASP A 11 15.25 -3.06 9.45
N HIS A 12 14.31 -3.15 10.40
CA HIS A 12 14.62 -3.29 11.82
C HIS A 12 15.55 -4.47 12.12
N ALA A 13 15.39 -5.59 11.42
CA ALA A 13 16.26 -6.75 11.56
C ALA A 13 17.71 -6.43 11.15
N TRP A 14 17.88 -5.66 10.06
CA TRP A 14 19.19 -5.21 9.59
C TRP A 14 19.83 -4.23 10.57
N ALA A 15 19.05 -3.25 11.04
CA ALA A 15 19.47 -2.28 12.04
C ALA A 15 19.95 -2.97 13.32
N HIS A 16 19.14 -3.88 13.86
CA HIS A 16 19.48 -4.63 15.05
C HIS A 16 20.71 -5.52 14.86
N ALA A 17 20.85 -6.20 13.72
CA ALA A 17 22.02 -7.03 13.45
C ALA A 17 23.30 -6.20 13.38
N TYR A 18 23.25 -5.06 12.68
CA TYR A 18 24.40 -4.17 12.54
C TYR A 18 24.81 -3.50 13.87
N GLU A 19 23.85 -3.07 14.67
CA GLU A 19 24.11 -2.46 15.97
C GLU A 19 24.66 -3.47 16.98
N ARG A 20 24.19 -4.72 16.97
CA ARG A 20 24.77 -5.81 17.79
C ARG A 20 26.21 -6.13 17.42
N ALA A 21 26.59 -5.93 16.15
CA ALA A 21 27.97 -6.07 15.69
C ALA A 21 28.86 -4.85 16.04
N GLY A 22 28.34 -3.87 16.81
CA GLY A 22 29.07 -2.66 17.20
C GLY A 22 28.97 -1.51 16.19
N GLY A 23 28.19 -1.68 15.13
CA GLY A 23 27.89 -0.63 14.14
C GLY A 23 26.90 0.41 14.65
N ARG A 24 26.73 1.48 13.86
CA ARG A 24 25.69 2.50 14.08
C ARG A 24 24.81 2.57 12.85
N TYR A 25 23.61 2.00 12.92
CA TYR A 25 22.70 1.95 11.77
C TYR A 25 22.02 3.28 11.47
N TYR A 26 21.91 4.18 12.45
CA TYR A 26 21.34 5.52 12.25
C TYR A 26 22.39 6.61 12.48
N PRO A 27 22.31 7.74 11.73
CA PRO A 27 21.28 8.08 10.76
C PRO A 27 21.50 7.47 9.36
N LYS A 28 20.39 7.27 8.63
CA LYS A 28 20.35 6.81 7.23
C LYS A 28 19.69 7.83 6.28
N ALA A 29 20.00 7.78 4.99
CA ALA A 29 19.27 8.54 3.96
C ALA A 29 18.03 7.77 3.48
N GLN A 30 16.94 8.50 3.23
CA GLN A 30 15.66 7.92 2.79
C GLN A 30 15.10 8.73 1.62
N ILE A 31 14.81 8.04 0.51
CA ILE A 31 14.04 8.55 -0.62
C ILE A 31 12.71 7.80 -0.61
N ALA A 32 11.63 8.51 -0.27
CA ALA A 32 10.29 7.95 -0.16
C ALA A 32 9.23 9.04 -0.26
N VAL A 33 7.99 8.64 -0.49
CA VAL A 33 6.82 9.46 -0.15
C VAL A 33 6.48 9.20 1.32
N PRO A 34 6.52 10.22 2.21
CA PRO A 34 6.33 10.00 3.64
C PRO A 34 5.03 9.26 3.96
N PHE A 35 5.14 8.26 4.84
CA PHE A 35 4.03 7.45 5.35
C PHE A 35 3.16 6.78 4.29
N THR A 36 3.62 6.68 3.04
CA THR A 36 2.79 6.30 1.89
C THR A 36 3.41 5.10 1.17
N PRO A 37 2.98 3.87 1.48
CA PRO A 37 3.57 2.65 0.95
C PRO A 37 3.01 2.28 -0.42
N VAL A 38 3.19 3.16 -1.41
CA VAL A 38 2.66 2.96 -2.76
C VAL A 38 3.78 3.08 -3.78
N THR A 39 3.81 2.18 -4.76
CA THR A 39 4.79 2.23 -5.83
C THR A 39 4.63 3.50 -6.65
N GLY A 40 5.73 4.19 -6.90
CA GLY A 40 5.74 5.35 -7.79
C GLY A 40 7.14 5.90 -7.99
N ARG A 41 7.25 6.90 -8.86
CA ARG A 41 8.55 7.52 -9.18
C ARG A 41 9.20 8.09 -7.91
N ARG A 42 10.47 7.76 -7.72
CA ARG A 42 11.36 8.26 -6.65
C ARG A 42 12.51 9.09 -7.23
N LEU A 43 12.88 8.80 -8.48
CA LEU A 43 13.94 9.46 -9.22
C LEU A 43 13.28 10.34 -10.28
N LEU A 44 13.06 11.61 -9.94
CA LEU A 44 12.38 12.56 -10.82
C LEU A 44 13.34 13.10 -11.88
N THR A 45 13.16 12.65 -13.11
CA THR A 45 13.98 13.02 -14.27
C THR A 45 13.19 13.87 -15.26
N ARG A 46 13.91 14.58 -16.13
CA ARG A 46 13.32 15.24 -17.30
C ARG A 46 12.87 14.15 -18.30
N PRO A 47 11.66 14.25 -18.89
CA PRO A 47 11.23 13.34 -19.95
C PRO A 47 12.28 13.20 -21.07
N GLY A 48 12.56 11.98 -21.48
CA GLY A 48 13.58 11.64 -22.49
C GLY A 48 15.03 11.62 -21.98
N ASN A 49 15.25 11.80 -20.68
CA ASN A 49 16.57 11.72 -20.02
C ASN A 49 16.51 10.80 -18.80
N GLU A 50 15.62 9.81 -18.81
CA GLU A 50 15.36 8.93 -17.67
C GLU A 50 16.59 8.13 -17.27
N ASP A 51 17.30 7.52 -18.22
CA ASP A 51 18.42 6.63 -17.91
C ASP A 51 19.60 7.40 -17.30
N ASP A 52 20.12 8.41 -18.03
CA ASP A 52 21.21 9.25 -17.54
C ASP A 52 20.82 9.99 -16.25
N GLY A 53 19.58 10.48 -16.18
CA GLY A 53 19.07 11.19 -15.01
C GLY A 53 18.94 10.30 -13.77
N ARG A 54 18.40 9.09 -13.89
CA ARG A 54 18.29 8.12 -12.79
C ARG A 54 19.68 7.71 -12.30
N ALA A 55 20.60 7.42 -13.22
CA ALA A 55 21.99 7.09 -12.88
C ALA A 55 22.67 8.22 -12.11
N ALA A 56 22.57 9.47 -12.60
CA ALA A 56 23.14 10.63 -11.94
C ALA A 56 22.53 10.89 -10.55
N LEU A 57 21.20 10.75 -10.41
CA LEU A 57 20.51 10.92 -9.12
C LEU A 57 20.96 9.86 -8.10
N LEU A 58 21.07 8.60 -8.52
CA LEU A 58 21.53 7.50 -7.65
C LEU A 58 22.98 7.70 -7.22
N GLN A 59 23.87 8.01 -8.16
CA GLN A 59 25.27 8.31 -7.85
C GLN A 59 25.39 9.50 -6.89
N GLY A 60 24.66 10.59 -7.16
CA GLY A 60 24.65 11.77 -6.30
C GLY A 60 24.11 11.49 -4.90
N ALA A 61 23.02 10.72 -4.78
CA ALA A 61 22.45 10.34 -3.49
C ALA A 61 23.39 9.45 -2.67
N THR A 62 24.04 8.47 -3.32
CA THR A 62 25.04 7.61 -2.69
C THR A 62 26.27 8.41 -2.25
N ALA A 63 26.78 9.30 -3.09
CA ALA A 63 27.90 10.17 -2.75
C ALA A 63 27.55 11.09 -1.57
N LEU A 64 26.36 11.67 -1.56
CA LEU A 64 25.85 12.47 -0.44
C LEU A 64 25.79 11.65 0.86
N ALA A 65 25.26 10.42 0.80
CA ALA A 65 25.20 9.56 1.97
C ALA A 65 26.59 9.21 2.51
N ALA A 66 27.53 8.88 1.61
CA ALA A 66 28.91 8.56 1.95
C ALA A 66 29.67 9.75 2.58
N GLN A 67 29.58 10.94 1.96
CA GLN A 67 30.23 12.16 2.43
C GLN A 67 29.72 12.60 3.80
N ASN A 68 28.42 12.39 4.08
CA ASN A 68 27.81 12.68 5.37
C ASN A 68 27.98 11.55 6.41
N ARG A 69 28.74 10.50 6.08
CA ARG A 69 28.99 9.33 6.94
C ARG A 69 27.68 8.66 7.41
N LEU A 70 26.66 8.67 6.55
CA LEU A 70 25.44 7.92 6.79
C LEU A 70 25.75 6.43 6.61
N SER A 71 25.09 5.58 7.41
CA SER A 71 25.23 4.13 7.35
C SER A 71 24.70 3.54 6.03
N SER A 72 23.67 4.18 5.46
CA SER A 72 22.93 3.66 4.32
C SER A 72 22.09 4.72 3.61
N LEU A 73 21.65 4.36 2.40
CA LEU A 73 20.65 5.07 1.58
C LEU A 73 19.57 4.06 1.17
N HIS A 74 18.30 4.45 1.31
CA HIS A 74 17.15 3.61 0.99
C HIS A 74 16.21 4.34 0.03
N VAL A 75 15.81 3.67 -1.05
CA VAL A 75 14.74 4.12 -1.96
C VAL A 75 13.60 3.12 -1.83
N THR A 76 12.45 3.51 -1.27
CA THR A 76 11.36 2.57 -1.00
C THR A 76 10.16 2.76 -1.93
N PHE A 77 9.57 1.64 -2.36
CA PHE A 77 8.46 1.59 -3.31
C PHE A 77 8.80 2.31 -4.63
N CYS A 78 10.00 2.05 -5.16
CA CYS A 78 10.41 2.52 -6.48
C CYS A 78 9.73 1.71 -7.58
N THR A 79 9.71 2.24 -8.80
CA THR A 79 9.19 1.50 -9.96
C THR A 79 10.17 0.43 -10.42
N ASP A 80 9.69 -0.57 -11.16
CA ASP A 80 10.52 -1.65 -11.75
C ASP A 80 11.69 -1.07 -12.58
N ASP A 81 11.44 -0.01 -13.37
CA ASP A 81 12.50 0.72 -14.11
C ASP A 81 13.56 1.35 -13.20
N GLU A 82 13.14 1.85 -12.03
CA GLU A 82 14.04 2.51 -11.08
C GLU A 82 14.85 1.45 -10.31
N GLU A 83 14.25 0.32 -9.96
CA GLU A 83 14.95 -0.85 -9.42
C GLU A 83 16.07 -1.29 -10.37
N ALA A 84 15.73 -1.57 -11.63
CA ALA A 84 16.70 -2.01 -12.63
C ALA A 84 17.85 -1.00 -12.82
N ALA A 85 17.55 0.31 -12.77
CA ALA A 85 18.57 1.35 -12.79
C ALA A 85 19.44 1.36 -11.52
N GLY A 86 18.83 1.12 -10.36
CA GLY A 86 19.52 0.97 -9.07
C GLY A 86 20.49 -0.19 -9.03
N GLU A 87 20.08 -1.37 -9.50
CA GLU A 87 20.94 -2.56 -9.57
C GLU A 87 22.14 -2.32 -10.49
N ARG A 88 21.94 -1.70 -11.66
CA ARG A 88 23.04 -1.30 -12.55
C ARG A 88 24.00 -0.31 -11.90
N ALA A 89 23.51 0.51 -10.97
CA ALA A 89 24.31 1.44 -10.19
C ALA A 89 24.96 0.81 -8.93
N GLY A 90 24.79 -0.50 -8.72
CA GLY A 90 25.38 -1.24 -7.60
C GLY A 90 24.62 -1.13 -6.28
N LEU A 91 23.36 -0.68 -6.29
CA LEU A 91 22.49 -0.76 -5.12
C LEU A 91 21.90 -2.17 -5.01
N LEU A 92 21.69 -2.62 -3.78
CA LEU A 92 21.02 -3.88 -3.48
C LEU A 92 19.51 -3.71 -3.70
N ALA A 93 18.93 -4.52 -4.59
CA ALA A 93 17.48 -4.58 -4.77
C ALA A 93 16.85 -5.54 -3.76
N ARG A 94 15.74 -5.11 -3.19
CA ARG A 94 14.89 -5.90 -2.30
C ARG A 94 13.49 -5.95 -2.87
N GLN A 95 12.98 -7.19 -2.96
CA GLN A 95 11.62 -7.46 -3.35
C GLN A 95 10.78 -7.80 -2.11
N THR A 96 9.65 -7.13 -1.97
CA THR A 96 8.58 -7.48 -1.02
C THR A 96 7.25 -7.58 -1.76
N GLN A 97 6.18 -7.94 -1.07
CA GLN A 97 4.85 -8.02 -1.69
C GLN A 97 3.81 -7.12 -1.03
N GLN A 98 2.83 -6.71 -1.84
CA GLN A 98 1.56 -6.12 -1.44
C GLN A 98 0.41 -6.84 -2.12
N TYR A 99 -0.84 -6.45 -1.83
CA TYR A 99 -2.02 -7.03 -2.46
C TYR A 99 -2.83 -5.97 -3.19
N HIS A 100 -2.99 -6.15 -4.50
CA HIS A 100 -3.71 -5.21 -5.36
C HIS A 100 -4.91 -5.89 -6.01
N TRP A 101 -6.04 -5.19 -6.07
CA TRP A 101 -7.18 -5.62 -6.88
C TRP A 101 -7.07 -4.93 -8.23
N HIS A 102 -7.20 -5.68 -9.31
CA HIS A 102 -7.13 -5.15 -10.67
C HIS A 102 -8.50 -5.17 -11.33
N ASN A 103 -8.88 -4.02 -11.88
CA ASN A 103 -10.03 -3.91 -12.75
C ASN A 103 -9.67 -4.47 -14.12
N ARG A 104 -10.28 -5.60 -14.50
CA ARG A 104 -10.05 -6.26 -15.79
C ARG A 104 -11.08 -5.83 -16.86
N GLY A 105 -11.61 -4.62 -16.72
CA GLY A 105 -12.69 -4.10 -17.57
C GLY A 105 -14.08 -4.58 -17.13
N TYR A 106 -14.28 -4.78 -15.82
CA TYR A 106 -15.57 -5.24 -15.30
C TYR A 106 -16.64 -4.17 -15.52
N ARG A 107 -17.85 -4.59 -15.90
CA ARG A 107 -18.99 -3.68 -16.08
C ARG A 107 -19.56 -3.16 -14.75
N ASP A 108 -19.60 -4.04 -13.77
CA ASP A 108 -20.08 -3.77 -12.41
C ASP A 108 -19.45 -4.77 -11.41
N PHE A 109 -19.75 -4.63 -10.12
CA PHE A 109 -19.24 -5.55 -9.10
C PHE A 109 -19.77 -6.98 -9.26
N GLY A 110 -20.98 -7.14 -9.79
CA GLY A 110 -21.57 -8.45 -10.09
C GLY A 110 -20.79 -9.20 -11.17
N ASP A 111 -20.31 -8.47 -12.18
CA ASP A 111 -19.43 -8.94 -13.24
C ASP A 111 -18.11 -9.45 -12.63
N PHE A 112 -17.45 -8.64 -11.80
CA PHE A 112 -16.27 -9.06 -11.03
C PHE A 112 -16.51 -10.36 -10.24
N LEU A 113 -17.61 -10.43 -9.49
CA LEU A 113 -17.97 -11.64 -8.75
C LEU A 113 -18.17 -12.86 -9.67
N GLY A 114 -18.60 -12.64 -10.91
CA GLY A 114 -18.71 -13.65 -11.95
C GLY A 114 -17.40 -14.40 -12.20
N HIS A 115 -16.27 -13.68 -12.18
CA HIS A 115 -14.93 -14.24 -12.38
C HIS A 115 -14.38 -15.03 -11.18
N LEU A 116 -15.02 -14.94 -10.01
CA LEU A 116 -14.62 -15.68 -8.82
C LEU A 116 -15.21 -17.09 -8.78
N SER A 117 -14.55 -18.00 -8.06
CA SER A 117 -15.09 -19.32 -7.75
C SER A 117 -16.42 -19.21 -7.00
N SER A 118 -17.32 -20.18 -7.20
CA SER A 118 -18.66 -20.15 -6.62
C SER A 118 -18.65 -20.02 -5.09
N ARG A 119 -17.70 -20.67 -4.41
CA ARG A 119 -17.52 -20.56 -2.95
C ARG A 119 -17.15 -19.12 -2.56
N LYS A 120 -16.15 -18.51 -3.22
CA LYS A 120 -15.68 -17.15 -2.91
C LYS A 120 -16.75 -16.10 -3.23
N ARG A 121 -17.41 -16.21 -4.39
CA ARG A 121 -18.56 -15.36 -4.75
C ARG A 121 -19.67 -15.40 -3.70
N LYS A 122 -20.07 -16.59 -3.24
CA LYS A 122 -21.11 -16.75 -2.19
C LYS A 122 -20.66 -16.12 -0.87
N ALA A 123 -19.39 -16.31 -0.49
CA ALA A 123 -18.83 -15.71 0.72
C ALA A 123 -18.86 -14.18 0.68
N ILE A 124 -18.35 -13.56 -0.40
CA ILE A 124 -18.35 -12.10 -0.54
C ILE A 124 -19.77 -11.54 -0.51
N ARG A 125 -20.73 -12.16 -1.20
CA ARG A 125 -22.15 -11.75 -1.15
C ARG A 125 -22.71 -11.79 0.27
N LYS A 126 -22.37 -12.82 1.07
CA LYS A 126 -22.81 -12.94 2.46
C LYS A 126 -22.18 -11.86 3.35
N GLU A 127 -20.88 -11.59 3.20
CA GLU A 127 -20.18 -10.52 3.94
C GLU A 127 -20.80 -9.16 3.64
N ARG A 128 -21.04 -8.87 2.36
CA ARG A 128 -21.66 -7.63 1.89
C ARG A 128 -23.08 -7.45 2.42
N ALA A 129 -23.92 -8.48 2.33
CA ALA A 129 -25.27 -8.45 2.89
C ALA A 129 -25.25 -8.26 4.42
N ARG A 130 -24.29 -8.89 5.12
CA ARG A 130 -24.14 -8.72 6.58
C ARG A 130 -23.74 -7.29 6.94
N ALA A 131 -22.80 -6.70 6.21
CA ALA A 131 -22.38 -5.31 6.41
C ALA A 131 -23.53 -4.33 6.13
N GLN A 132 -24.31 -4.54 5.07
CA GLN A 132 -25.46 -3.69 4.72
C GLN A 132 -26.60 -3.79 5.74
N ALA A 133 -26.75 -4.94 6.42
CA ALA A 133 -27.78 -5.17 7.42
C ALA A 133 -27.42 -4.67 8.84
N PHE A 134 -26.38 -3.85 9.00
CA PHE A 134 -25.93 -3.37 10.32
C PHE A 134 -26.89 -2.39 11.01
N GLY A 135 -27.94 -1.93 10.31
CA GLY A 135 -28.94 -1.01 10.85
C GLY A 135 -28.63 0.48 10.62
N GLY A 136 -27.88 0.79 9.56
CA GLY A 136 -27.57 2.16 9.14
C GLY A 136 -27.40 2.28 7.63
N GLU A 137 -26.82 3.39 7.20
CA GLU A 137 -26.58 3.72 5.79
C GLU A 137 -25.09 3.64 5.46
N LEU A 138 -24.75 3.20 4.25
CA LEU A 138 -23.38 3.21 3.74
C LEU A 138 -23.28 4.20 2.59
N VAL A 139 -22.42 5.21 2.73
CA VAL A 139 -22.26 6.29 1.74
C VAL A 139 -20.83 6.38 1.23
N SER A 140 -20.67 6.78 -0.04
CA SER A 140 -19.40 7.11 -0.66
C SER A 140 -19.43 8.61 -1.01
N LEU A 141 -18.46 9.37 -0.54
CA LEU A 141 -18.43 10.84 -0.64
C LEU A 141 -17.11 11.31 -1.27
N THR A 142 -17.22 12.26 -2.20
CA THR A 142 -16.10 12.92 -2.91
C THR A 142 -16.40 14.40 -3.05
N GLY A 143 -15.39 15.24 -3.26
CA GLY A 143 -15.58 16.66 -3.58
C GLY A 143 -16.41 17.39 -2.52
N ASP A 144 -17.39 18.18 -2.96
CA ASP A 144 -18.23 19.01 -2.10
C ASP A 144 -19.21 18.22 -1.21
N ASP A 145 -19.43 16.93 -1.49
CA ASP A 145 -20.19 16.04 -0.59
C ASP A 145 -19.41 15.74 0.69
N ILE A 146 -18.09 15.94 0.67
CA ILE A 146 -17.27 15.87 1.87
C ILE A 146 -17.40 17.18 2.65
N ARG A 147 -18.10 17.10 3.78
CA ARG A 147 -18.32 18.22 4.70
C ARG A 147 -17.35 18.14 5.89
N PRO A 148 -17.07 19.27 6.57
CA PRO A 148 -16.16 19.32 7.74
C PRO A 148 -16.47 18.30 8.83
N ALA A 149 -17.75 17.98 9.07
CA ALA A 149 -18.16 16.98 10.04
C ALA A 149 -17.67 15.56 9.72
N HIS A 150 -17.49 15.22 8.43
CA HIS A 150 -16.95 13.92 8.02
C HIS A 150 -15.47 13.80 8.37
N TRP A 151 -14.70 14.89 8.23
CA TRP A 151 -13.29 14.93 8.63
C TRP A 151 -13.10 14.86 10.14
N GLN A 152 -14.00 15.49 10.90
CA GLN A 152 -14.02 15.33 12.36
C GLN A 152 -14.18 13.85 12.74
N ALA A 153 -15.14 13.15 12.13
CA ALA A 153 -15.32 11.72 12.39
C ALA A 153 -14.09 10.90 11.97
N MET A 154 -13.50 11.17 10.80
CA MET A 154 -12.29 10.49 10.36
C MET A 154 -11.09 10.74 11.28
N TRP A 155 -10.95 11.94 11.83
CA TRP A 155 -9.95 12.27 12.84
C TRP A 155 -10.14 11.43 14.10
N ASP A 156 -11.37 11.33 14.60
CA ASP A 156 -11.68 10.54 15.79
C ASP A 156 -11.40 9.03 15.55
N PHE A 157 -11.82 8.51 14.39
CA PHE A 157 -11.53 7.12 13.98
C PHE A 157 -10.04 6.84 13.83
N TYR A 158 -9.28 7.80 13.28
CA TYR A 158 -7.85 7.70 13.09
C TYR A 158 -7.10 7.65 14.42
N GLN A 159 -7.43 8.54 15.36
CA GLN A 159 -6.82 8.57 16.68
C GLN A 159 -7.07 7.28 17.45
N ASP A 160 -8.33 6.83 17.49
CA ASP A 160 -8.71 5.61 18.21
C ASP A 160 -8.03 4.36 17.62
N THR A 161 -7.98 4.25 16.28
CA THR A 161 -7.30 3.14 15.61
C THR A 161 -5.79 3.19 15.85
N GLY A 162 -5.18 4.39 15.81
CA GLY A 162 -3.76 4.59 16.07
C GLY A 162 -3.37 4.14 17.47
N ALA A 163 -4.13 4.58 18.48
CA ALA A 163 -3.92 4.23 19.88
C ALA A 163 -4.01 2.71 20.11
N ARG A 164 -4.93 2.02 19.44
CA ARG A 164 -5.12 0.57 19.59
C ARG A 164 -4.07 -0.28 18.88
N LYS A 165 -3.54 0.14 17.73
CA LYS A 165 -2.75 -0.75 16.84
C LYS A 165 -1.29 -0.36 16.64
N TRP A 166 -0.94 0.93 16.67
CA TRP A 166 0.35 1.40 16.13
C TRP A 166 1.07 2.42 17.02
N GLY A 167 0.56 2.69 18.22
CA GLY A 167 1.13 3.67 19.14
C GLY A 167 0.70 5.10 18.79
N ILE A 168 1.64 5.97 18.41
CA ILE A 168 1.40 7.40 18.24
C ILE A 168 0.92 7.68 16.80
N PRO A 169 -0.30 8.24 16.61
CA PRO A 169 -0.75 8.71 15.30
C PRO A 169 0.19 9.81 14.76
N TYR A 170 0.57 9.72 13.48
CA TYR A 170 1.53 10.63 12.85
C TYR A 170 0.89 11.77 12.04
N LEU A 171 -0.38 11.63 11.64
CA LEU A 171 -1.13 12.74 11.05
C LEU A 171 -1.66 13.63 12.18
N THR A 172 -1.60 14.93 11.94
CA THR A 172 -2.15 15.93 12.86
C THR A 172 -3.56 16.31 12.46
N ARG A 173 -4.31 16.96 13.36
CA ARG A 173 -5.61 17.53 13.02
C ARG A 173 -5.53 18.46 11.79
N ALA A 174 -4.48 19.28 11.71
CA ALA A 174 -4.28 20.20 10.60
C ALA A 174 -4.21 19.52 9.23
N PHE A 175 -3.80 18.24 9.14
CA PHE A 175 -3.85 17.49 7.89
C PHE A 175 -5.29 17.36 7.37
N PHE A 176 -6.25 17.04 8.25
CA PHE A 176 -7.65 16.81 7.88
C PHE A 176 -8.34 18.11 7.46
N ASP A 177 -8.02 19.21 8.13
CA ASP A 177 -8.51 20.54 7.75
C ASP A 177 -7.94 20.95 6.37
N LEU A 178 -6.64 20.74 6.13
CA LEU A 178 -6.04 20.97 4.82
C LEU A 178 -6.58 20.04 3.72
N ALA A 179 -6.96 18.80 4.07
CA ALA A 179 -7.55 17.86 3.14
C ALA A 179 -8.95 18.32 2.68
N GLN A 180 -9.78 18.88 3.56
CA GLN A 180 -11.04 19.53 3.18
C GLN A 180 -10.81 20.65 2.16
N ASP A 181 -9.85 21.52 2.44
CA ASP A 181 -9.61 22.72 1.66
C ASP A 181 -9.01 22.42 0.28
N ARG A 182 -8.12 21.43 0.20
CA ARG A 182 -7.22 21.24 -0.94
C ARG A 182 -7.31 19.89 -1.65
N LEU A 183 -7.87 18.86 -0.99
CA LEU A 183 -7.79 17.48 -1.47
C LEU A 183 -9.16 16.81 -1.60
N ARG A 184 -10.28 17.48 -1.32
CA ARG A 184 -11.61 16.84 -1.33
C ARG A 184 -11.97 16.20 -2.68
N ASP A 185 -11.49 16.77 -3.79
CA ASP A 185 -11.69 16.23 -5.14
C ASP A 185 -10.82 14.99 -5.42
N ASP A 186 -9.70 14.84 -4.68
CA ASP A 186 -8.77 13.71 -4.77
C ASP A 186 -9.00 12.67 -3.66
N VAL A 187 -10.11 12.77 -2.92
CA VAL A 187 -10.44 11.89 -1.78
C VAL A 187 -11.77 11.20 -2.01
N LEU A 188 -11.78 9.90 -1.69
CA LEU A 188 -13.00 9.13 -1.47
C LEU A 188 -13.11 8.75 0.00
N LEU A 189 -14.17 9.22 0.65
CA LEU A 189 -14.59 8.72 1.96
C LEU A 189 -15.71 7.70 1.77
N VAL A 190 -15.56 6.53 2.38
CA VAL A 190 -16.64 5.52 2.47
C VAL A 190 -17.03 5.40 3.93
N LEU A 191 -18.25 5.83 4.27
CA LEU A 191 -18.72 5.94 5.66
C LEU A 191 -19.91 5.04 5.95
N ALA A 192 -19.94 4.47 7.15
CA ALA A 192 -21.15 3.91 7.74
C ALA A 192 -21.80 4.96 8.65
N LEU A 193 -23.06 5.28 8.40
CA LEU A 193 -23.86 6.23 9.15
C LEU A 193 -24.94 5.51 9.96
N ARG A 194 -25.13 5.86 11.23
CA ARG A 194 -26.27 5.42 12.04
C ARG A 194 -27.02 6.64 12.55
N GLY A 195 -28.28 6.78 12.13
CA GLY A 195 -29.06 8.00 12.40
C GLY A 195 -28.37 9.27 11.89
N GLY A 196 -27.75 9.21 10.71
CA GLY A 196 -27.01 10.33 10.10
C GLY A 196 -25.63 10.63 10.70
N ARG A 197 -25.19 9.90 11.74
CA ARG A 197 -23.88 10.08 12.37
C ARG A 197 -22.88 9.04 11.86
N PRO A 198 -21.67 9.43 11.44
CA PRO A 198 -20.63 8.46 11.09
C PRO A 198 -20.24 7.60 12.30
N VAL A 199 -20.22 6.28 12.11
CA VAL A 199 -19.80 5.29 13.13
C VAL A 199 -18.60 4.46 12.69
N ALA A 200 -18.31 4.42 11.39
CA ALA A 200 -17.09 3.85 10.82
C ALA A 200 -16.78 4.51 9.48
N GLY A 201 -15.51 4.49 9.07
CA GLY A 201 -15.09 5.15 7.84
C GLY A 201 -13.76 4.66 7.29
N ALA A 202 -13.69 4.56 5.96
CA ALA A 202 -12.47 4.37 5.19
C ALA A 202 -12.17 5.64 4.39
N MET A 203 -10.90 6.03 4.35
CA MET A 203 -10.39 7.13 3.55
C MET A 203 -9.44 6.58 2.49
N ASN A 204 -9.71 6.95 1.24
CA ASN A 204 -8.92 6.60 0.07
C ASN A 204 -8.48 7.87 -0.65
N LEU A 205 -7.31 7.81 -1.30
CA LEU A 205 -6.85 8.84 -2.23
C LEU A 205 -7.10 8.36 -3.65
N ILE A 206 -7.66 9.24 -4.48
CA ILE A 206 -7.97 9.00 -5.88
C ILE A 206 -6.73 9.41 -6.69
N GLY A 207 -6.10 8.43 -7.33
CA GLY A 207 -5.01 8.67 -8.27
C GLY A 207 -5.49 8.66 -9.71
N ARG A 208 -4.56 8.94 -10.64
CA ARG A 208 -4.84 8.93 -12.09
C ARG A 208 -5.38 7.60 -12.61
N SER A 209 -4.86 6.47 -12.09
CA SER A 209 -5.20 5.13 -12.58
C SER A 209 -5.54 4.15 -11.46
N ALA A 210 -5.45 4.58 -10.20
CA ALA A 210 -5.55 3.71 -9.04
C ALA A 210 -6.24 4.43 -7.88
N LEU A 211 -6.94 3.65 -7.05
CA LEU A 211 -7.46 4.10 -5.77
C LEU A 211 -6.55 3.57 -4.64
N PHE A 212 -6.11 4.44 -3.74
CA PHE A 212 -5.19 4.08 -2.66
C PHE A 212 -5.89 4.14 -1.32
N GLY A 213 -6.16 2.98 -0.71
CA GLY A 213 -6.72 2.90 0.63
C GLY A 213 -5.69 3.30 1.69
N ARG A 214 -6.04 4.26 2.55
CA ARG A 214 -5.10 4.86 3.52
C ARG A 214 -5.47 4.59 4.96
N TYR A 215 -6.66 5.02 5.37
CA TYR A 215 -7.05 4.99 6.78
C TYR A 215 -8.41 4.34 6.93
N TRP A 216 -8.53 3.51 7.94
CA TRP A 216 -9.77 2.91 8.39
C TRP A 216 -9.88 3.12 9.88
N GLY A 217 -11.08 3.39 10.36
CA GLY A 217 -11.40 3.25 11.75
C GLY A 217 -12.89 3.23 12.00
N CYS A 218 -13.25 2.95 13.25
CA CYS A 218 -14.64 2.90 13.67
C CYS A 218 -14.77 3.29 15.14
N ALA A 219 -15.88 3.94 15.46
CA ALA A 219 -16.37 4.11 16.81
C ALA A 219 -17.27 2.93 17.24
N GLU A 220 -17.85 2.22 16.28
CA GLU A 220 -18.66 1.03 16.52
C GLU A 220 -18.14 -0.15 15.71
N ASP A 221 -17.95 -1.30 16.37
CA ASP A 221 -17.56 -2.53 15.71
C ASP A 221 -18.79 -3.30 15.25
N HIS A 222 -18.92 -3.46 13.92
CA HIS A 222 -19.98 -4.24 13.30
C HIS A 222 -19.39 -5.26 12.33
N PRO A 223 -19.89 -6.50 12.31
CA PRO A 223 -19.35 -7.54 11.44
C PRO A 223 -19.31 -7.13 9.96
N CYS A 224 -18.16 -7.40 9.33
CA CYS A 224 -17.92 -7.17 7.90
C CYS A 224 -17.87 -5.70 7.43
N LEU A 225 -18.09 -4.69 8.29
CA LEU A 225 -17.98 -3.28 7.87
C LEU A 225 -16.60 -2.93 7.34
N HIS A 226 -15.53 -3.43 7.98
CA HIS A 226 -14.17 -3.22 7.49
C HIS A 226 -14.00 -3.70 6.03
N PHE A 227 -14.57 -4.87 5.68
CA PHE A 227 -14.46 -5.39 4.32
C PHE A 227 -15.32 -4.60 3.33
N GLU A 228 -16.53 -4.23 3.72
CA GLU A 228 -17.43 -3.46 2.86
C GLU A 228 -16.85 -2.08 2.54
N LEU A 229 -16.38 -1.35 3.56
CA LEU A 229 -15.93 0.03 3.39
C LEU A 229 -14.50 0.14 2.84
N CYS A 230 -13.59 -0.75 3.24
CA CYS A 230 -12.20 -0.68 2.79
C CYS A 230 -11.96 -1.40 1.45
N TYR A 231 -12.79 -2.38 1.08
CA TYR A 231 -12.53 -3.23 -0.08
C TYR A 231 -13.65 -3.17 -1.12
N TYR A 232 -14.88 -3.55 -0.77
CA TYR A 232 -15.93 -3.74 -1.77
C TYR A 232 -16.44 -2.44 -2.37
N ARG A 233 -16.66 -1.41 -1.54
CA ARG A 233 -17.03 -0.06 -2.02
C ARG A 233 -15.89 0.63 -2.77
N ALA A 234 -14.64 0.36 -2.38
CA ALA A 234 -13.47 0.83 -3.12
C ALA A 234 -13.39 0.19 -4.52
N MET A 235 -13.74 -1.10 -4.66
CA MET A 235 -13.87 -1.76 -5.96
C MET A 235 -15.02 -1.20 -6.78
N ASP A 236 -16.21 -0.99 -6.19
CA ASP A 236 -17.34 -0.39 -6.91
C ASP A 236 -16.93 0.96 -7.52
N PHE A 237 -16.33 1.82 -6.69
CA PHE A 237 -15.86 3.14 -7.12
C PHE A 237 -14.84 3.03 -8.25
N ALA A 238 -13.86 2.12 -8.11
CA ALA A 238 -12.85 1.91 -9.14
C ALA A 238 -13.43 1.39 -10.46
N ILE A 239 -14.47 0.54 -10.42
CA ILE A 239 -15.18 0.08 -11.62
C ILE A 239 -15.92 1.25 -12.27
N GLU A 240 -16.72 1.97 -11.49
CA GLU A 240 -17.55 3.09 -11.95
C GLU A 240 -16.71 4.21 -12.58
N HIS A 241 -15.55 4.51 -12.01
CA HIS A 241 -14.67 5.59 -12.46
C HIS A 241 -13.56 5.13 -13.40
N GLY A 242 -13.59 3.86 -13.85
CA GLY A 242 -12.60 3.31 -14.78
C GLY A 242 -11.17 3.26 -14.24
N LEU A 243 -10.98 3.24 -12.92
CA LEU A 243 -9.68 3.06 -12.30
C LEU A 243 -9.20 1.61 -12.52
N GLN A 244 -7.92 1.46 -12.84
CA GLN A 244 -7.33 0.17 -13.22
C GLN A 244 -7.07 -0.74 -12.02
N ARG A 245 -6.89 -0.17 -10.82
CA ARG A 245 -6.59 -0.95 -9.61
C ARG A 245 -7.00 -0.26 -8.31
N VAL A 246 -7.10 -1.07 -7.26
CA VAL A 246 -7.23 -0.63 -5.87
C VAL A 246 -6.07 -1.20 -5.06
N GLU A 247 -5.34 -0.32 -4.38
CA GLU A 247 -4.24 -0.65 -3.48
C GLU A 247 -4.70 -0.46 -2.04
N ALA A 248 -5.14 -1.53 -1.37
CA ALA A 248 -5.78 -1.44 -0.06
C ALA A 248 -4.81 -1.51 1.13
N GLY A 249 -3.62 -0.92 0.97
CA GLY A 249 -2.53 -0.91 1.97
C GLY A 249 -1.59 -2.12 1.93
N ALA A 250 -0.55 -2.09 2.76
CA ALA A 250 0.61 -3.00 2.65
C ALA A 250 0.41 -4.43 3.21
N GLN A 251 -0.54 -4.65 4.12
CA GLN A 251 -0.67 -5.94 4.84
C GLN A 251 -2.00 -6.66 4.56
N GLY A 252 -2.01 -7.99 4.68
CA GLY A 252 -3.22 -8.78 4.92
C GLY A 252 -3.52 -9.86 3.87
N GLU A 253 -3.15 -11.10 4.16
CA GLU A 253 -3.52 -12.30 3.39
C GLU A 253 -5.04 -12.46 3.22
N HIS A 254 -5.83 -11.93 4.16
CA HIS A 254 -7.29 -11.94 4.08
C HIS A 254 -7.82 -11.21 2.84
N LYS A 255 -7.02 -10.36 2.18
CA LYS A 255 -7.37 -9.71 0.93
C LYS A 255 -7.44 -10.67 -0.26
N LEU A 256 -6.67 -11.77 -0.21
CA LEU A 256 -6.67 -12.79 -1.26
C LEU A 256 -8.06 -13.38 -1.47
N ALA A 257 -8.77 -13.71 -0.39
CA ALA A 257 -10.12 -14.25 -0.46
C ALA A 257 -11.14 -13.29 -1.11
N ARG A 258 -10.79 -12.01 -1.26
CA ARG A 258 -11.65 -10.91 -1.69
C ARG A 258 -11.30 -10.37 -3.08
N GLY A 259 -10.30 -10.96 -3.74
CA GLY A 259 -9.93 -10.60 -5.11
C GLY A 259 -8.67 -9.78 -5.26
N TYR A 260 -7.98 -9.42 -4.17
CA TYR A 260 -6.67 -8.79 -4.27
C TYR A 260 -5.60 -9.86 -4.44
N LEU A 261 -4.80 -9.77 -5.48
CA LEU A 261 -3.72 -10.71 -5.74
C LEU A 261 -2.39 -10.12 -5.24
N PRO A 262 -1.45 -10.99 -4.83
CA PRO A 262 -0.13 -10.53 -4.44
C PRO A 262 0.57 -9.87 -5.64
N ARG A 263 1.32 -8.81 -5.37
CA ARG A 263 2.09 -8.04 -6.35
C ARG A 263 3.43 -7.66 -5.73
N ALA A 264 4.50 -7.94 -6.47
CA ALA A 264 5.84 -7.52 -6.09
C ALA A 264 5.94 -5.99 -5.99
N THR A 265 6.73 -5.54 -5.03
CA THR A 265 7.07 -4.15 -4.75
C THR A 265 8.55 -4.07 -4.44
N HIS A 266 9.19 -3.00 -4.89
CA HIS A 266 10.64 -2.95 -4.97
C HIS A 266 11.21 -1.82 -4.11
N SER A 267 12.41 -2.06 -3.59
CA SER A 267 13.20 -1.06 -2.89
C SER A 267 14.68 -1.26 -3.17
N LEU A 268 15.45 -0.17 -3.07
CA LEU A 268 16.87 -0.15 -3.34
C LEU A 268 17.64 0.31 -2.11
N HIS A 269 18.80 -0.30 -1.90
CA HIS A 269 19.60 -0.08 -0.70
C HIS A 269 21.08 0.05 -1.05
N TRP A 270 21.70 1.15 -0.61
CA TRP A 270 23.14 1.27 -0.51
C TRP A 270 23.54 1.19 0.95
N LEU A 271 24.57 0.41 1.25
CA LEU A 271 25.10 0.21 2.59
C LEU A 271 26.58 0.61 2.59
N ARG A 272 26.97 1.45 3.55
CA ARG A 272 28.32 2.03 3.58
C ARG A 272 29.40 1.01 3.95
N ASP A 273 29.08 0.10 4.88
CA ASP A 273 30.00 -0.92 5.35
C ASP A 273 29.97 -2.14 4.41
N PRO A 274 31.09 -2.52 3.78
CA PRO A 274 31.10 -3.61 2.80
C PRO A 274 30.73 -4.97 3.37
N GLY A 275 31.16 -5.28 4.61
CA GLY A 275 30.86 -6.57 5.24
C GLY A 275 29.38 -6.70 5.58
N PHE A 276 28.77 -5.60 6.03
CA PHE A 276 27.33 -5.54 6.23
C PHE A 276 26.55 -5.56 4.91
N ALA A 277 27.05 -4.88 3.88
CA ALA A 277 26.46 -4.90 2.55
C ALA A 277 26.38 -6.33 1.97
N GLU A 278 27.47 -7.08 2.09
CA GLU A 278 27.55 -8.49 1.68
C GLU A 278 26.56 -9.37 2.46
N ALA A 279 26.52 -9.22 3.79
CA ALA A 279 25.59 -9.98 4.62
C ALA A 279 24.12 -9.70 4.27
N VAL A 280 23.79 -8.44 3.96
CA VAL A 280 22.43 -8.06 3.51
C VAL A 280 22.15 -8.58 2.10
N ALA A 281 23.12 -8.54 1.17
CA ALA A 281 22.94 -9.08 -0.17
C ALA A 281 22.58 -10.57 -0.14
N GLN A 282 23.32 -11.38 0.64
CA GLN A 282 23.04 -12.81 0.80
C GLN A 282 21.65 -13.07 1.40
N TYR A 283 21.24 -12.25 2.38
CA TYR A 283 19.89 -12.32 2.93
C TYR A 283 18.81 -11.99 1.88
N LEU A 284 19.05 -10.97 1.06
CA LEU A 284 18.13 -10.51 0.03
C LEU A 284 17.92 -11.54 -1.09
N ASP A 285 18.96 -12.30 -1.45
CA ASP A 285 18.83 -13.39 -2.41
C ASP A 285 17.87 -14.48 -1.90
N ALA A 286 18.02 -14.89 -0.64
CA ALA A 286 17.12 -15.86 0.00
C ALA A 286 15.70 -15.31 0.19
N GLU A 287 15.58 -14.02 0.58
CA GLU A 287 14.28 -13.36 0.75
C GLU A 287 13.54 -13.27 -0.59
N ARG A 288 14.23 -12.93 -1.68
CA ARG A 288 13.64 -12.84 -3.02
C ARG A 288 13.04 -14.17 -3.46
N ALA A 289 13.80 -15.27 -3.35
CA ALA A 289 13.32 -16.60 -3.71
C ALA A 289 12.07 -16.99 -2.92
N ALA A 290 12.05 -16.73 -1.60
CA ALA A 290 10.90 -17.02 -0.76
C ALA A 290 9.67 -16.16 -1.12
N VAL A 291 9.86 -14.88 -1.40
CA VAL A 291 8.77 -13.98 -1.80
C VAL A 291 8.20 -14.38 -3.17
N GLU A 292 9.05 -14.75 -4.14
CA GLU A 292 8.62 -15.22 -5.45
C GLU A 292 7.80 -16.50 -5.36
N GLU A 293 8.29 -17.49 -4.59
CA GLU A 293 7.56 -18.74 -4.31
C GLU A 293 6.21 -18.44 -3.64
N GLU A 294 6.18 -17.56 -2.65
CA GLU A 294 4.95 -17.18 -1.97
C GLU A 294 3.93 -16.51 -2.92
N ILE A 295 4.38 -15.57 -3.76
CA ILE A 295 3.55 -14.92 -4.77
C ILE A 295 2.96 -15.96 -5.73
N GLU A 296 3.77 -16.91 -6.20
CA GLU A 296 3.33 -17.98 -7.10
C GLU A 296 2.26 -18.85 -6.45
N ILE A 297 2.53 -19.35 -5.23
CA ILE A 297 1.61 -20.18 -4.44
C ILE A 297 0.29 -19.44 -4.21
N LEU A 298 0.34 -18.22 -3.70
CA LEU A 298 -0.86 -17.43 -3.38
C LEU A 298 -1.66 -17.07 -4.64
N THR A 299 -0.99 -16.84 -5.77
CA THR A 299 -1.64 -16.61 -7.06
C THR A 299 -2.35 -17.88 -7.54
N GLY A 300 -1.73 -19.05 -7.38
CA GLY A 300 -2.33 -20.36 -7.68
C GLY A 300 -3.56 -20.69 -6.81
N PHE A 301 -3.58 -20.22 -5.56
CA PHE A 301 -4.72 -20.27 -4.64
C PHE A 301 -5.69 -19.08 -4.77
N GLY A 302 -5.49 -18.22 -5.77
CA GLY A 302 -6.29 -17.03 -6.02
C GLY A 302 -7.79 -17.33 -6.11
N PRO A 303 -8.66 -16.36 -5.77
CA PRO A 303 -10.10 -16.60 -5.63
C PRO A 303 -10.83 -16.75 -6.98
N PHE A 304 -10.13 -16.50 -8.08
CA PHE A 304 -10.65 -16.57 -9.44
C PHE A 304 -10.93 -18.02 -9.84
N ARG A 305 -11.89 -18.22 -10.74
CA ARG A 305 -12.10 -19.56 -11.33
C ARG A 305 -10.84 -19.94 -12.08
N LYS A 306 -10.37 -21.18 -11.88
CA LYS A 306 -9.49 -21.80 -12.86
C LYS A 306 -10.34 -22.00 -14.11
N THR A 307 -9.99 -21.34 -15.20
CA THR A 307 -10.51 -21.72 -16.51
C THR A 307 -9.95 -23.11 -16.73
N SER A 308 -10.79 -24.13 -16.71
CA SER A 308 -10.44 -25.42 -17.30
C SER A 308 -10.16 -25.13 -18.77
N MET A 309 -8.89 -25.04 -19.15
CA MET A 309 -8.51 -25.54 -20.46
C MET A 309 -8.56 -27.06 -20.32
N GLU A 310 -9.73 -27.63 -20.59
CA GLU A 310 -9.81 -29.01 -21.04
C GLU A 310 -9.61 -28.98 -22.56
N ASP A 311 -8.46 -29.53 -22.92
CA ASP A 311 -8.08 -30.31 -24.10
C ASP A 311 -8.07 -29.68 -25.50
N HIS A 312 -6.86 -29.66 -26.08
CA HIS A 312 -6.64 -30.29 -27.39
C HIS A 312 -5.25 -30.95 -27.45
N GLU A 313 -5.31 -32.28 -27.63
CA GLU A 313 -4.28 -33.33 -27.83
C GLU A 313 -3.49 -33.87 -26.63
#